data_AF-A0A928UIK3-F1
#
_entry.id   AF-A0A928UIK3-F1
#
_cell.length_a   1.000
_cell.length_b   1.000
_cell.length_c   1.000
_cell.angle_alpha   90.00
_cell.angle_beta   90.00
_cell.angle_gamma   90.00
#
_symmetry.space_group_name_H-M   'P 1'
#
loop_
_entity.id
_entity.type
_entity.pdbx_description
1 polymer ?
#
loop_
_entity_poly.entity_id
_entity_poly.type
_entity_poly.pdbx_seq_one_letter_code
_entity_poly.pdbx_strand_id
1 'polypeptide(L)'
;MPKCDLSGKAAVVKNLVSHSNIKTKSKAALNVQSKRLFSTALKSFVRLKVATSVMRTIEKMGGLDTFVMRQPELLLSKKARAVKKRIKKILQV
;
A
#
# COMPACT_ATOMS: atom_id res chain seq x y z
N MET A 1 -6.14 -6.15 11.48
CA MET A 1 -5.69 -6.86 10.25
C MET A 1 -4.64 -6.01 9.54
N PRO A 2 -3.64 -6.62 8.87
CA PRO A 2 -2.63 -5.88 8.15
C PRO A 2 -3.28 -5.08 7.00
N LYS A 3 -3.18 -3.76 7.06
CA LYS A 3 -3.58 -2.82 6.01
C LYS A 3 -2.32 -2.37 5.28
N CYS A 4 -2.42 -2.19 3.96
CA CYS A 4 -1.31 -1.66 3.17
C CYS A 4 -1.13 -0.17 3.48
N ASP A 5 0.11 0.23 3.79
CA ASP A 5 0.43 1.63 4.14
C ASP A 5 0.24 2.60 2.97
N LEU A 6 0.32 2.10 1.73
CA LEU A 6 0.40 2.90 0.50
C LEU A 6 -0.92 3.03 -0.28
N SER A 7 -1.84 2.08 -0.13
CA SER A 7 -3.05 2.00 -0.98
C SER A 7 -4.35 1.86 -0.21
N GLY A 8 -4.29 1.74 1.12
CA GLY A 8 -5.46 1.49 1.95
C GLY A 8 -6.10 0.11 1.78
N LYS A 9 -5.58 -0.75 0.89
CA LYS A 9 -6.05 -2.13 0.73
C LYS A 9 -5.99 -2.88 2.05
N ALA A 10 -7.11 -3.51 2.40
CA ALA A 10 -7.26 -4.33 3.59
C ALA A 10 -7.83 -5.70 3.20
N ALA A 11 -7.90 -6.60 4.17
CA ALA A 11 -8.59 -7.86 3.99
C ALA A 11 -10.06 -7.63 3.66
N VAL A 12 -10.62 -8.48 2.80
CA VAL A 12 -12.01 -8.38 2.33
C VAL A 12 -12.82 -9.50 2.97
N VAL A 13 -14.04 -9.18 3.42
CA VAL A 13 -15.00 -10.19 3.85
C VAL A 13 -15.77 -10.67 2.62
N LYS A 14 -15.75 -11.98 2.39
CA LYS A 14 -16.49 -12.64 1.29
C LYS A 14 -17.34 -13.78 1.83
N ASN A 15 -18.22 -14.33 1.00
CA ASN A 15 -18.90 -15.57 1.32
C ASN A 15 -18.18 -16.73 0.62
N LEU A 16 -18.05 -17.87 1.30
CA LEU A 16 -17.84 -19.17 0.67
C LEU A 16 -19.22 -19.72 0.32
N VAL A 17 -19.41 -20.16 -0.92
CA VAL A 17 -20.69 -20.65 -1.42
C VAL A 17 -20.54 -22.14 -1.72
N SER A 18 -21.36 -22.98 -1.11
CA SER A 18 -21.39 -24.42 -1.40
C SER A 18 -22.14 -24.72 -2.69
N HIS A 19 -22.09 -25.97 -3.16
CA HIS A 19 -22.86 -26.42 -4.33
C HIS A 19 -24.37 -26.21 -4.13
N SER A 20 -24.87 -26.38 -2.90
CA SER A 20 -26.25 -26.09 -2.50
C SER A 20 -26.52 -24.60 -2.22
N ASN A 21 -25.63 -23.69 -2.63
CA ASN A 21 -25.70 -22.24 -2.41
C ASN A 21 -25.74 -21.76 -0.95
N ILE A 22 -25.27 -22.57 0.00
CA ILE A 22 -25.15 -22.15 1.40
C ILE A 22 -23.98 -21.17 1.51
N LYS A 23 -24.24 -19.97 2.05
CA LYS A 23 -23.28 -18.86 2.13
C LYS A 23 -22.69 -18.75 3.53
N THR A 24 -21.40 -19.05 3.67
CA THR A 24 -20.66 -18.91 4.94
C THR A 24 -19.72 -17.72 4.89
N LYS A 25 -19.73 -16.83 5.91
CA LYS A 25 -18.83 -15.68 5.98
C LYS A 25 -17.37 -16.13 6.13
N SER A 26 -16.50 -15.60 5.29
CA SER A 26 -15.06 -15.87 5.30
C SER A 26 -14.25 -14.60 5.07
N LYS A 27 -13.04 -14.54 5.60
CA LYS A 27 -12.13 -13.39 5.48
C LYS A 27 -10.98 -13.74 4.54
N ALA A 28 -10.86 -13.00 3.44
CA ALA A 28 -9.72 -13.12 2.53
C ALA A 28 -8.60 -12.17 2.97
N ALA A 29 -7.51 -12.74 3.48
CA ALA A 29 -6.33 -11.98 3.90
C ALA A 29 -5.53 -11.45 2.71
N LEU A 30 -4.97 -10.25 2.86
CA LEU A 30 -4.06 -9.67 1.89
C LEU A 30 -2.63 -10.14 2.16
N ASN A 31 -1.88 -10.50 1.11
CA ASN A 31 -0.45 -10.78 1.23
C ASN A 31 0.32 -9.46 1.43
N VAL A 32 0.54 -9.08 2.69
CA VAL A 32 1.24 -7.87 3.10
C VAL A 32 2.63 -8.24 3.62
N GLN A 33 3.64 -7.60 3.06
CA GLN A 33 5.05 -7.84 3.37
C GLN A 33 5.68 -6.55 3.92
N SER A 34 6.53 -6.68 4.94
CA SER A 34 7.32 -5.56 5.47
C SER A 34 8.60 -5.42 4.66
N LYS A 35 8.65 -4.48 3.71
CA LYS A 35 9.83 -4.30 2.83
C LYS A 35 10.42 -2.89 2.98
N ARG A 36 11.73 -2.78 2.73
CA ARG A 36 12.42 -1.50 2.58
C ARG A 36 12.35 -1.10 1.11
N LEU A 37 11.81 0.09 0.84
CA LEU A 37 11.74 0.67 -0.50
C LEU A 37 12.64 1.90 -0.53
N PHE A 38 13.43 2.03 -1.59
CA PHE A 38 14.30 3.18 -1.77
C PHE A 38 13.50 4.36 -2.32
N SER A 39 13.67 5.53 -1.70
CA SER A 39 13.14 6.80 -2.19
C SER A 39 14.29 7.59 -2.80
N THR A 40 14.14 7.98 -4.06
CA THR A 40 15.15 8.76 -4.79
C THR A 40 15.17 10.20 -4.29
N ALA A 41 14.00 10.79 -4.03
CA ALA A 41 13.89 12.14 -3.48
C ALA A 41 14.49 12.26 -2.07
N LEU A 42 14.30 11.25 -1.21
CA LEU A 42 14.84 11.25 0.15
C LEU A 42 16.25 10.64 0.27
N LYS A 43 16.81 10.10 -0.82
CA LYS A 43 18.07 9.33 -0.86
C LYS A 43 18.20 8.31 0.28
N SER A 44 17.10 7.71 0.70
CA SER A 44 17.05 6.85 1.87
C SER A 44 15.99 5.75 1.74
N PHE A 45 16.15 4.71 2.54
CA PHE A 45 15.23 3.58 2.58
C PHE A 45 14.07 3.86 3.54
N VAL A 46 12.85 3.64 3.07
CA VAL A 46 11.63 3.72 3.86
C VAL A 46 11.09 2.31 4.09
N ARG A 47 10.88 1.92 5.35
CA ARG A 47 10.28 0.63 5.70
C ARG A 47 8.76 0.78 5.82
N LEU A 48 8.02 0.06 4.97
CA LEU A 48 6.55 0.10 4.93
C LEU A 48 5.96 -1.32 4.87
N LYS A 49 4.72 -1.47 5.34
CA LYS A 49 3.92 -2.67 5.12
C LYS A 49 3.18 -2.53 3.79
N VAL A 50 3.63 -3.27 2.80
CA VAL A 50 3.17 -3.14 1.41
C VAL A 50 2.56 -4.45 0.95
N ALA A 51 1.41 -4.36 0.28
CA ALA A 51 0.80 -5.51 -0.36
C ALA A 51 1.59 -5.90 -1.62
N THR A 52 1.71 -7.20 -1.91
CA THR A 52 2.44 -7.68 -3.09
C THR A 52 1.90 -7.10 -4.41
N SER A 53 0.58 -6.93 -4.54
CA SER A 53 -0.03 -6.26 -5.71
C SER A 53 0.42 -4.81 -5.87
N VAL A 54 0.61 -4.09 -4.76
CA VAL A 54 1.07 -2.71 -4.76
C VAL A 54 2.55 -2.64 -5.11
N MET A 55 3.36 -3.60 -4.64
CA MET A 55 4.78 -3.71 -5.00
C MET A 55 4.99 -3.79 -6.52
N ARG A 56 4.23 -4.67 -7.20
CA ARG A 56 4.23 -4.76 -8.67
C ARG A 56 3.85 -3.43 -9.35
N THR A 57 2.92 -2.69 -8.74
CA THR A 57 2.46 -1.40 -9.29
C THR A 57 3.51 -0.30 -9.10
N ILE A 58 4.22 -0.30 -7.97
CA ILE A 58 5.33 0.62 -7.68
C ILE A 58 6.43 0.44 -8.71
N GLU A 59 6.83 -0.82 -8.98
CA GLU A 59 7.83 -1.15 -9.99
C GLU A 59 7.39 -0.71 -11.38
N LYS A 60 6.13 -0.98 -11.76
CA LYS A 60 5.56 -0.53 -13.04
C LYS A 60 5.56 1.00 -13.20
N MET A 61 5.35 1.76 -12.12
CA MET A 61 5.34 3.22 -12.15
C MET A 61 6.73 3.86 -11.98
N GLY A 62 7.79 3.06 -11.94
CA GLY A 62 9.15 3.56 -11.89
C GLY A 62 9.61 4.04 -10.51
N GLY A 63 8.94 3.67 -9.42
CA GLY A 63 9.45 3.91 -8.08
C GLY A 63 8.42 4.27 -7.00
N LEU A 64 8.91 4.41 -5.76
CA LEU A 64 8.08 4.75 -4.60
C LEU A 64 7.56 6.19 -4.68
N ASP A 65 8.39 7.11 -5.10
CA ASP A 65 8.09 8.55 -5.01
C ASP A 65 6.99 8.95 -6.00
N THR A 66 7.06 8.45 -7.23
CA THR A 66 6.02 8.64 -8.25
C THR A 66 4.68 8.05 -7.80
N PHE A 67 4.71 6.83 -7.22
CA PHE A 67 3.54 6.17 -6.65
C PHE A 67 2.90 7.03 -5.54
N VAL A 68 3.69 7.47 -4.56
CA VAL A 68 3.20 8.21 -3.37
C VAL A 68 2.65 9.58 -3.75
N MET A 69 3.27 10.26 -4.73
CA MET A 69 2.79 11.56 -5.21
C MET A 69 1.41 11.46 -5.84
N ARG A 70 1.17 10.43 -6.67
CA ARG A 70 -0.11 10.19 -7.37
C ARG A 70 -1.26 9.79 -6.44
N GLN A 71 -0.99 9.08 -5.34
CA GLN A 71 -2.04 8.58 -4.45
C GLN A 71 -2.68 9.67 -3.56
N PRO A 72 -4.00 9.63 -3.31
CA PRO A 72 -4.65 10.58 -2.39
C PRO A 72 -4.26 10.33 -0.92
N GLU A 73 -4.25 11.40 -0.11
CA GLU A 73 -3.82 11.35 1.30
C GLU A 73 -4.73 10.53 2.21
N LEU A 74 -5.97 10.28 1.78
CA LEU A 74 -6.97 9.48 2.49
C LEU A 74 -6.61 7.99 2.51
N LEU A 75 -6.01 7.47 1.44
CA LEU A 75 -5.64 6.06 1.30
C LEU A 75 -4.30 5.73 1.97
N LEU A 76 -3.49 6.76 2.22
CA LEU A 76 -2.17 6.64 2.84
C LEU A 76 -2.28 6.48 4.36
N SER A 77 -1.50 5.55 4.90
CA SER A 77 -1.28 5.40 6.35
C SER A 77 -0.56 6.63 6.93
N LYS A 78 -0.64 6.84 8.25
CA LYS A 78 0.02 7.97 8.93
C LYS A 78 1.52 8.07 8.58
N LYS A 79 2.20 6.92 8.53
CA LYS A 79 3.62 6.82 8.12
C LYS A 79 3.84 7.25 6.68
N ALA A 80 3.01 6.75 5.76
CA ALA A 80 3.14 7.07 4.34
C ALA A 80 2.78 8.53 4.05
N ARG A 81 1.84 9.13 4.79
CA ARG A 81 1.53 10.56 4.71
C ARG A 81 2.70 11.42 5.17
N ALA A 82 3.40 11.02 6.24
CA ALA A 82 4.62 11.70 6.67
C ALA A 82 5.72 11.65 5.61
N VAL A 83 5.91 10.49 4.96
CA VAL A 83 6.85 10.34 3.83
C VAL A 83 6.45 11.23 2.66
N LYS A 84 5.16 11.25 2.28
CA LYS A 84 4.64 12.13 1.22
C LYS A 84 4.94 13.61 1.49
N LYS A 85 4.72 14.06 2.74
CA LYS A 85 5.04 15.44 3.15
C LYS A 85 6.54 15.74 3.02
N ARG A 86 7.40 14.81 3.43
CA ARG A 86 8.87 14.96 3.28
C ARG A 86 9.29 15.05 1.81
N ILE A 87 8.71 14.21 0.95
CA ILE A 87 8.98 14.23 -0.50
C ILE A 87 8.51 15.55 -1.12
N LYS A 88 7.27 15.99 -0.82
CA LYS A 88 6.75 17.28 -1.28
C LYS A 88 7.66 18.44 -0.88
N LYS A 89 8.16 18.45 0.36
CA LYS A 89 9.06 19.50 0.87
C LYS A 89 10.39 19.57 0.11
N ILE A 90 10.92 18.43 -0.35
CA ILE A 90 12.21 18.39 -1.09
C ILE A 90 12.02 18.76 -2.56
N LEU A 91 10.87 18.39 -3.14
CA LEU A 91 10.55 18.70 -4.54
C LEU A 91 10.08 20.13 -4.75
N GLN A 92 9.54 20.77 -3.71
CA GLN A 92 9.27 22.21 -3.70
C GLN A 92 10.55 22.96 -3.35
N VAL A 93 11.31 23.32 -4.38
CA VAL A 93 12.20 24.49 -4.37
C VAL A 93 11.34 25.73 -4.53
#